data_AF-A0A7X6SQ04-F1
#
_entry.id   AF-A0A7X6SQ04-F1
#
_cell.length_a   1.000
_cell.length_b   1.000
_cell.length_c   1.000
_cell.angle_alpha   90.00
_cell.angle_beta   90.00
_cell.angle_gamma   90.00
#
_symmetry.space_group_name_H-M   'P 1'
#
loop_
_entity.id
_entity.type
_entity.pdbx_description
1 polymer ?
#
loop_
_entity_poly.entity_id
_entity_poly.type
_entity_poly.pdbx_seq_one_letter_code
_entity_poly.pdbx_strand_id
1 'polypeptide(L)'
;MKTKCLLFVLLAATVLLSAQEISTYLNFSHSSLCPDGYLRLRWLDETGNSAATQCFYSLNGSDWQYTSASSLQGNQMEAVVPYEFGQSLRYRLRTPVNIEGEQIVFMHIPYLTSDVFPPSLSQLGELSTDPTGDSDIPDIPALDLTDSWCGVSETKLYSAMANAANAFPLVHNITSYNLFATFIFNPETIIDTLCYAMIYTFNIPSVISPGLYKMGIDLEGVGPTSFVRIGDIETSVVNGKLIMGCNMSD
;
A
#
# COMPACT_ATOMS: atom_id res chain seq x y z
N MET A 1 5.33 2.23 49.75
CA MET A 1 6.35 2.53 48.71
C MET A 1 6.54 1.41 47.70
N LYS A 2 6.67 0.13 48.12
CA LYS A 2 6.93 -1.01 47.21
C LYS A 2 5.88 -1.20 46.10
N THR A 3 4.59 -1.10 46.42
CA THR A 3 3.50 -1.28 45.44
C THR A 3 3.41 -0.18 44.39
N LYS A 4 3.70 1.08 44.76
CA LYS A 4 3.70 2.21 43.81
C LYS A 4 4.87 2.14 42.82
N CYS A 5 6.02 1.65 43.28
CA CYS A 5 7.19 1.41 42.43
C CYS A 5 6.92 0.27 41.44
N LEU A 6 6.28 -0.83 41.89
CA LEU A 6 5.90 -1.95 41.02
C LEU A 6 4.92 -1.50 39.92
N LEU A 7 3.93 -0.67 40.27
CA LEU A 7 2.96 -0.14 39.31
C LEU A 7 3.62 0.75 38.25
N PHE A 8 4.59 1.57 38.67
CA PHE A 8 5.36 2.41 37.76
C PHE A 8 6.25 1.59 36.82
N VAL A 9 6.88 0.52 37.33
CA VAL A 9 7.67 -0.42 36.51
C VAL A 9 6.78 -1.18 35.53
N LEU A 10 5.61 -1.65 35.95
CA LEU A 10 4.66 -2.29 35.03
C LEU A 10 4.18 -1.33 33.95
N LEU A 11 3.86 -0.08 34.32
CA LEU A 11 3.43 0.95 33.36
C LEU A 11 4.55 1.29 32.36
N ALA A 12 5.79 1.43 32.83
CA ALA A 12 6.95 1.65 31.97
C ALA A 12 7.22 0.45 31.05
N ALA A 13 7.08 -0.78 31.55
CA ALA A 13 7.22 -1.99 30.75
C ALA A 13 6.11 -2.10 29.67
N THR A 14 4.87 -1.70 29.99
CA THR A 14 3.78 -1.68 29.00
C THR A 14 3.99 -0.63 27.92
N VAL A 15 4.57 0.53 28.23
CA VAL A 15 4.88 1.56 27.24
C VAL A 15 6.01 1.11 26.30
N LEU A 16 7.00 0.37 26.81
CA LEU A 16 8.06 -0.22 25.98
C LEU A 16 7.54 -1.35 25.06
N LEU A 17 6.46 -2.03 25.44
CA LEU A 17 5.81 -3.04 24.60
C LEU A 17 4.98 -2.41 23.46
N SER A 18 4.48 -1.19 23.63
CA SER A 18 3.68 -0.47 22.62
C SER A 18 4.50 0.09 21.44
N ALA A 19 5.83 0.08 21.52
CA ALA A 19 6.73 0.63 20.51
C ALA A 19 7.39 -0.48 19.66
N GLN A 20 6.66 -1.56 19.37
CA GLN A 20 7.15 -2.60 18.49
C GLN A 20 6.90 -2.18 17.04
N GLU A 21 7.98 -1.93 16.28
CA GLU A 21 7.91 -1.83 14.82
C GLU A 21 7.23 -3.08 14.27
N ILE A 22 6.20 -2.92 13.45
CA ILE A 22 5.53 -4.05 12.80
C ILE A 22 6.43 -4.47 11.63
N SER A 23 7.39 -5.34 11.92
CA SER A 23 8.25 -5.94 10.91
C SER A 23 7.80 -7.37 10.64
N THR A 24 7.09 -7.58 9.53
CA THR A 24 6.52 -8.89 9.16
C THR A 24 7.47 -9.78 8.37
N TYR A 25 8.53 -9.19 7.80
CA TYR A 25 9.57 -9.92 7.09
C TYR A 25 10.92 -9.65 7.75
N LEU A 26 11.56 -10.70 8.26
CA LEU A 26 12.77 -10.60 9.08
C LEU A 26 13.93 -11.37 8.46
N ASN A 27 15.13 -11.13 8.98
CA ASN A 27 16.33 -11.94 8.70
C ASN A 27 16.61 -12.15 7.20
N PHE A 28 16.47 -11.09 6.42
CA PHE A 28 16.78 -11.13 4.99
C PHE A 28 18.24 -11.54 4.76
N SER A 29 18.42 -12.51 3.88
CA SER A 29 19.73 -12.94 3.41
C SER A 29 19.64 -13.33 1.94
N HIS A 30 20.74 -13.17 1.23
CA HIS A 30 20.85 -13.60 -0.15
C HIS A 30 22.18 -14.32 -0.37
N SER A 31 22.18 -15.30 -1.27
CA SER A 31 23.43 -15.93 -1.71
C SER A 31 24.21 -15.00 -2.66
N SER A 32 25.45 -15.38 -2.99
CA SER A 32 26.06 -14.98 -4.25
C SER A 32 25.41 -15.74 -5.41
N LEU A 33 25.75 -15.37 -6.66
CA LEU A 33 25.30 -16.10 -7.84
C LEU A 33 25.68 -17.58 -7.72
N CYS A 34 24.69 -18.46 -7.76
CA CYS A 34 24.88 -19.90 -7.70
C CYS A 34 25.27 -20.45 -9.09
N PRO A 35 25.88 -21.65 -9.17
CA PRO A 35 26.29 -22.24 -10.45
C PRO A 35 25.15 -22.51 -11.44
N ASP A 36 23.91 -22.52 -10.97
CA ASP A 36 22.69 -22.65 -11.78
C ASP A 36 22.22 -21.32 -12.40
N GLY A 37 22.91 -20.20 -12.12
CA GLY A 37 22.58 -18.88 -12.67
C GLY A 37 21.55 -18.10 -11.84
N TYR A 38 21.24 -18.54 -10.63
CA TYR A 38 20.23 -17.90 -9.77
C TYR A 38 20.84 -17.37 -8.48
N LEU A 39 20.20 -16.34 -7.92
CA LEU A 39 20.35 -15.94 -6.53
C LEU A 39 19.29 -16.66 -5.69
N ARG A 40 19.68 -17.05 -4.47
CA ARG A 40 18.76 -17.54 -3.44
C ARG A 40 18.46 -16.41 -2.48
N LEU A 41 17.22 -15.94 -2.46
CA LEU A 41 16.73 -14.96 -1.49
C LEU A 41 16.05 -15.71 -0.37
N ARG A 42 16.37 -15.37 0.87
CA ARG A 42 15.80 -16.00 2.06
C ARG A 42 15.34 -14.95 3.05
N TRP A 43 14.23 -15.22 3.71
CA TRP A 43 13.68 -14.38 4.77
C TRP A 43 12.92 -15.25 5.77
N LEU A 44 12.67 -14.68 6.94
CA LEU A 44 11.75 -15.22 7.93
C LEU A 44 10.43 -14.47 7.79
N ASP A 45 9.34 -15.21 7.64
CA ASP A 45 8.02 -14.65 7.40
C ASP A 45 7.14 -14.73 8.66
N GLU A 46 6.87 -13.58 9.27
CA GLU A 46 6.08 -13.45 10.49
C GLU A 46 4.67 -12.88 10.22
N THR A 47 4.22 -12.91 8.96
CA THR A 47 2.86 -12.46 8.57
C THR A 47 1.75 -13.38 9.09
N GLY A 48 2.11 -14.59 9.53
CA GLY A 48 1.15 -15.65 9.89
C GLY A 48 0.57 -16.42 8.69
N ASN A 49 0.94 -16.06 7.45
CA ASN A 49 0.50 -16.77 6.24
C ASN A 49 1.64 -16.98 5.23
N SER A 50 2.79 -17.45 5.71
CA SER A 50 4.01 -17.61 4.91
C SER A 50 3.83 -18.45 3.63
N ALA A 51 2.88 -19.39 3.62
CA ALA A 51 2.57 -20.20 2.45
C ALA A 51 1.95 -19.39 1.29
N ALA A 52 1.32 -18.25 1.57
CA ALA A 52 0.76 -17.35 0.56
C ALA A 52 1.74 -16.26 0.10
N THR A 53 2.95 -16.22 0.66
CA THR A 53 3.94 -15.19 0.35
C THR A 53 4.41 -15.29 -1.09
N GLN A 54 4.26 -14.18 -1.80
CA GLN A 54 4.66 -13.99 -3.18
C GLN A 54 5.95 -13.18 -3.22
N CYS A 55 6.92 -13.63 -4.02
CA CYS A 55 8.14 -12.89 -4.28
C CYS A 55 8.11 -12.32 -5.69
N PHE A 56 8.43 -11.04 -5.83
CA PHE A 56 8.56 -10.38 -7.11
C PHE A 56 9.95 -9.78 -7.25
N TYR A 57 10.47 -9.72 -8.48
CA TYR A 57 11.76 -9.14 -8.79
C TYR A 57 11.70 -8.23 -10.01
N SER A 58 12.61 -7.28 -10.07
CA SER A 58 12.81 -6.37 -11.21
C SER A 58 14.31 -6.27 -11.50
N LEU A 59 14.66 -6.42 -12.78
CA LEU A 59 16.04 -6.34 -13.26
C LEU A 59 16.19 -5.05 -14.07
N ASN A 60 17.16 -4.21 -13.69
CA ASN A 60 17.46 -2.94 -14.36
C ASN A 60 16.24 -2.00 -14.50
N GLY A 61 15.28 -2.06 -13.57
CA GLY A 61 14.07 -1.23 -13.59
C GLY A 61 12.97 -1.72 -14.54
N SER A 62 13.03 -2.98 -14.99
CA SER A 62 11.95 -3.61 -15.76
C SER A 62 10.66 -3.77 -14.95
N ASP A 63 9.57 -4.16 -15.62
CA ASP A 63 8.34 -4.61 -14.97
C ASP A 63 8.61 -5.71 -13.93
N TRP A 64 7.80 -5.71 -12.86
CA TRP A 64 7.90 -6.69 -11.79
C TRP A 64 7.48 -8.07 -12.28
N GLN A 65 8.37 -9.04 -12.11
CA GLN A 65 8.15 -10.43 -12.45
C GLN A 65 7.91 -11.26 -11.19
N TYR A 66 6.96 -12.17 -11.25
CA TYR A 66 6.67 -13.10 -10.16
C TYR A 66 7.67 -14.26 -10.15
N THR A 67 8.10 -14.68 -8.96
CA THR A 67 8.76 -15.97 -8.73
C THR A 67 8.14 -16.65 -7.51
N SER A 68 8.08 -17.99 -7.54
CA SER A 68 7.54 -18.77 -6.44
C SER A 68 8.50 -18.75 -5.24
N ALA A 69 7.94 -18.60 -4.04
CA ALA A 69 8.64 -18.84 -2.79
C ALA A 69 8.28 -20.24 -2.23
N SER A 70 9.22 -20.86 -1.52
CA SER A 70 9.01 -22.16 -0.86
C SER A 70 9.56 -22.12 0.56
N SER A 71 8.92 -22.84 1.48
CA SER A 71 9.44 -23.00 2.84
C SER A 71 10.67 -23.91 2.83
N LEU A 72 11.75 -23.47 3.47
CA LEU A 72 12.90 -24.31 3.79
C LEU A 72 12.65 -25.06 5.09
N GLN A 73 12.24 -24.34 6.13
CA GLN A 73 11.92 -24.89 7.44
C GLN A 73 11.01 -23.92 8.20
N GLY A 74 9.82 -24.40 8.60
CA GLY A 74 8.85 -23.56 9.31
C GLY A 74 8.46 -22.34 8.48
N ASN A 75 8.63 -21.15 9.04
CA ASN A 75 8.36 -19.87 8.38
C ASN A 75 9.61 -19.24 7.73
N GLN A 76 10.73 -19.97 7.64
CA GLN A 76 11.85 -19.57 6.82
C GLN A 76 11.56 -19.88 5.35
N MET A 77 11.48 -18.83 4.53
CA MET A 77 11.13 -18.90 3.12
C MET A 77 12.37 -18.71 2.24
N GLU A 78 12.36 -19.32 1.05
CA GLU A 78 13.33 -19.12 -0.01
C GLU A 78 12.64 -18.86 -1.35
N ALA A 79 13.16 -17.91 -2.12
CA ALA A 79 12.84 -17.72 -3.53
C ALA A 79 14.11 -17.74 -4.39
N VAL A 80 13.96 -18.19 -5.63
CA VAL A 80 15.03 -18.20 -6.62
C VAL A 80 14.79 -17.09 -7.64
N VAL A 81 15.81 -16.27 -7.88
CA VAL A 81 15.71 -15.11 -8.79
C VAL A 81 16.81 -15.22 -9.84
N PRO A 82 16.48 -15.16 -11.15
CA PRO A 82 17.49 -15.16 -12.20
C PRO A 82 18.32 -13.89 -12.10
N TYR A 83 19.64 -14.01 -12.23
CA TYR A 83 20.54 -12.87 -12.12
C TYR A 83 21.78 -13.04 -12.98
N GLU A 84 22.13 -11.99 -13.71
CA GLU A 84 23.42 -11.88 -14.38
C GLU A 84 24.28 -10.81 -13.71
N PHE A 85 25.58 -11.10 -13.59
CA PHE A 85 26.50 -10.18 -12.93
C PHE A 85 26.51 -8.80 -13.60
N GLY A 86 26.32 -7.75 -12.79
CA GLY A 86 26.25 -6.37 -13.26
C GLY A 86 24.83 -5.82 -13.43
N GLN A 87 23.80 -6.65 -13.32
CA GLN A 87 22.41 -6.17 -13.30
C GLN A 87 22.09 -5.50 -11.96
N SER A 88 21.23 -4.48 -11.99
CA SER A 88 20.58 -3.95 -10.79
C SER A 88 19.36 -4.82 -10.48
N LEU A 89 19.37 -5.50 -9.34
CA LEU A 89 18.26 -6.33 -8.88
C LEU A 89 17.51 -5.62 -7.75
N ARG A 90 16.19 -5.52 -7.89
CA ARG A 90 15.26 -5.20 -6.79
C ARG A 90 14.31 -6.38 -6.60
N TYR A 91 13.91 -6.64 -5.37
CA TYR A 91 12.89 -7.61 -5.05
C TYR A 91 11.90 -7.02 -4.05
N ARG A 92 10.67 -7.55 -4.07
CA ARG A 92 9.61 -7.19 -3.13
C ARG A 92 8.84 -8.43 -2.72
N LEU A 93 8.32 -8.41 -1.51
CA LEU A 93 7.45 -9.45 -0.98
C LEU A 93 6.02 -8.93 -0.90
N ARG A 94 5.05 -9.83 -1.05
CA ARG A 94 3.63 -9.57 -0.88
C ARG A 94 2.99 -10.80 -0.25
N THR A 95 2.30 -10.62 0.87
CA THR A 95 1.59 -11.70 1.56
C THR A 95 0.19 -11.24 1.91
N PRO A 96 -0.84 -11.80 1.25
CA PRO A 96 -2.22 -11.60 1.66
C PRO A 96 -2.51 -12.42 2.92
N VAL A 97 -3.17 -11.79 3.88
CA VAL A 97 -3.60 -12.38 5.15
C VAL A 97 -5.07 -12.01 5.37
N ASN A 98 -5.89 -12.99 5.74
CA ASN A 98 -7.29 -12.71 6.09
C ASN A 98 -7.39 -12.50 7.60
N ILE A 99 -7.89 -11.34 8.02
CA ILE A 99 -8.09 -10.96 9.42
C ILE A 99 -9.55 -10.53 9.57
N GLU A 100 -10.29 -11.20 10.46
CA GLU A 100 -11.71 -10.90 10.75
C GLU A 100 -12.65 -10.91 9.53
N GLY A 101 -12.29 -11.63 8.46
CA GLY A 101 -13.07 -11.71 7.22
C GLY A 101 -12.61 -10.74 6.14
N GLU A 102 -11.73 -9.79 6.48
CA GLU A 102 -11.13 -8.83 5.55
C GLU A 102 -9.74 -9.29 5.09
N GLN A 103 -9.39 -8.99 3.84
CA GLN A 103 -8.04 -9.26 3.34
C GLN A 103 -7.13 -8.04 3.57
N ILE A 104 -6.04 -8.26 4.30
CA ILE A 104 -4.96 -7.31 4.49
C ILE A 104 -3.73 -7.83 3.76
N VAL A 105 -3.03 -6.96 3.04
CA VAL A 105 -1.82 -7.34 2.32
C VAL A 105 -0.60 -6.69 2.95
N PHE A 106 0.29 -7.51 3.49
CA PHE A 106 1.62 -7.07 3.89
C PHE A 106 2.52 -7.07 2.67
N MET A 107 3.13 -5.93 2.32
CA MET A 107 4.02 -5.89 1.16
C MET A 107 5.09 -4.82 1.24
N HIS A 108 6.20 -5.06 0.54
CA HIS A 108 7.12 -3.99 0.19
C HIS A 108 6.54 -3.26 -1.04
N ILE A 109 6.37 -1.95 -0.91
CA ILE A 109 5.87 -1.10 -1.99
C ILE A 109 6.84 -1.22 -3.20
N PRO A 110 6.33 -1.49 -4.41
CA PRO A 110 7.19 -1.58 -5.59
C PRO A 110 7.87 -0.24 -5.88
N TYR A 111 9.19 -0.29 -6.02
CA TYR A 111 10.01 0.86 -6.38
C TYR A 111 10.11 1.04 -7.90
N LEU A 112 9.81 2.24 -8.38
CA LEU A 112 9.92 2.68 -9.76
C LEU A 112 11.19 3.51 -9.92
N THR A 113 11.98 3.22 -10.95
CA THR A 113 13.28 3.88 -11.19
C THR A 113 13.19 5.25 -11.85
N SER A 114 11.98 5.74 -12.13
CA SER A 114 11.74 7.04 -12.77
C SER A 114 10.36 7.59 -12.42
N ASP A 115 10.22 8.92 -12.44
CA ASP A 115 8.98 9.61 -12.09
C ASP A 115 8.02 9.80 -13.29
N VAL A 116 8.05 8.87 -14.25
CA VAL A 116 7.21 8.92 -15.46
C VAL A 116 5.74 8.75 -15.07
N PHE A 117 4.90 9.70 -15.46
CA PHE A 117 3.46 9.68 -15.19
C PHE A 117 2.62 9.60 -16.49
N PRO A 118 1.57 8.76 -16.52
CA PRO A 118 1.24 7.75 -15.53
C PRO A 118 2.23 6.56 -15.59
N PRO A 119 2.57 5.94 -14.45
CA PRO A 119 3.31 4.69 -14.46
C PRO A 119 2.53 3.58 -15.14
N SER A 120 3.24 2.58 -15.70
CA SER A 120 2.58 1.37 -16.19
C SER A 120 2.00 0.58 -15.01
N LEU A 121 0.80 0.02 -15.17
CA LEU A 121 0.17 -0.80 -14.12
C LEU A 121 1.04 -2.02 -13.75
N SER A 122 1.81 -2.56 -14.71
CA SER A 122 2.79 -3.65 -14.49
C SER A 122 3.96 -3.27 -13.59
N GLN A 123 4.21 -1.97 -13.40
CA GLN A 123 5.24 -1.46 -12.49
C GLN A 123 4.68 -1.24 -11.07
N LEU A 124 3.35 -1.21 -10.91
CA LEU A 124 2.68 -1.09 -9.62
C LEU A 124 2.41 -2.48 -9.00
N GLY A 125 2.14 -2.49 -7.70
CA GLY A 125 1.86 -3.69 -6.92
C GLY A 125 0.43 -3.66 -6.46
N GLU A 126 -0.29 -4.75 -6.67
CA GLU A 126 -1.67 -4.91 -6.24
C GLU A 126 -1.77 -4.97 -4.71
N LEU A 127 -2.56 -4.06 -4.15
CA LEU A 127 -2.85 -3.95 -2.73
C LEU A 127 -4.03 -4.85 -2.36
N SER A 128 -5.13 -4.77 -3.09
CA SER A 128 -6.35 -5.53 -2.80
C SER A 128 -7.18 -5.73 -4.06
N THR A 129 -8.03 -6.75 -3.99
CA THR A 129 -9.11 -7.03 -4.95
C THR A 129 -10.40 -7.15 -4.16
N ASP A 130 -11.47 -6.58 -4.67
CA ASP A 130 -12.81 -6.60 -4.08
C ASP A 130 -13.78 -7.16 -5.14
N PRO A 131 -14.76 -7.99 -4.74
CA PRO A 131 -15.80 -8.46 -5.64
C PRO A 131 -16.56 -7.30 -6.31
N THR A 132 -17.24 -7.60 -7.41
CA THR A 132 -18.18 -6.65 -8.03
C THR A 132 -19.57 -6.89 -7.49
N GLY A 133 -20.32 -5.82 -7.24
CA GLY A 133 -21.74 -5.86 -6.87
C GLY A 133 -22.01 -6.02 -5.37
N ASP A 134 -21.01 -5.84 -4.52
CA ASP A 134 -21.11 -5.80 -3.06
C ASP A 134 -21.00 -4.38 -2.48
N SER A 135 -20.83 -3.36 -3.33
CA SER A 135 -20.94 -1.95 -2.93
C SER A 135 -22.27 -1.64 -2.21
N ASP A 136 -22.17 -0.92 -1.10
CA ASP A 136 -23.32 -0.36 -0.36
C ASP A 136 -24.17 0.61 -1.19
N ILE A 137 -23.66 1.07 -2.34
CA ILE A 137 -24.35 1.93 -3.30
C ILE A 137 -24.56 1.15 -4.61
N PRO A 138 -25.49 0.16 -4.62
CA PRO A 138 -25.57 -0.87 -5.67
C PRO A 138 -25.91 -0.32 -7.07
N ASP A 139 -26.52 0.86 -7.16
CA ASP A 139 -26.96 1.46 -8.42
C ASP A 139 -25.91 2.36 -9.08
N ILE A 140 -24.69 2.47 -8.52
CA ILE A 140 -23.62 3.30 -9.08
C ILE A 140 -22.35 2.46 -9.29
N PRO A 141 -22.23 1.74 -10.43
CA PRO A 141 -21.06 0.89 -10.72
C PRO A 141 -19.71 1.61 -10.74
N ALA A 142 -19.72 2.94 -10.82
CA ALA A 142 -18.49 3.73 -10.71
C ALA A 142 -17.95 3.79 -9.27
N LEU A 143 -18.79 3.58 -8.25
CA LEU A 143 -18.39 3.59 -6.83
C LEU A 143 -18.10 2.18 -6.29
N ASP A 144 -18.35 1.16 -7.10
CA ASP A 144 -18.02 -0.23 -6.84
C ASP A 144 -16.55 -0.47 -7.22
N LEU A 145 -15.63 -0.23 -6.29
CA LEU A 145 -14.18 -0.33 -6.50
C LEU A 145 -13.75 -1.79 -6.46
N THR A 146 -13.01 -2.27 -7.46
CA THR A 146 -12.70 -3.70 -7.59
C THR A 146 -11.24 -4.03 -7.29
N ASP A 147 -10.32 -3.09 -7.50
CA ASP A 147 -8.90 -3.37 -7.38
C ASP A 147 -8.16 -2.09 -7.01
N SER A 148 -7.06 -2.24 -6.29
CA SER A 148 -6.16 -1.13 -5.98
C SER A 148 -4.69 -1.53 -6.10
N TRP A 149 -3.85 -0.57 -6.49
CA TRP A 149 -2.41 -0.73 -6.61
C TRP A 149 -1.67 0.46 -6.00
N CYS A 150 -0.40 0.23 -5.64
CA CYS A 150 0.51 1.29 -5.24
C CYS A 150 1.91 1.10 -5.84
N GLY A 151 2.68 2.17 -5.82
CA GLY A 151 4.10 2.18 -6.18
C GLY A 151 4.76 3.43 -5.63
N VAL A 152 6.07 3.41 -5.54
CA VAL A 152 6.86 4.54 -5.04
C VAL A 152 8.07 4.75 -5.93
N SER A 153 8.49 5.98 -6.09
CA SER A 153 9.74 6.35 -6.77
C SER A 153 10.67 7.04 -5.77
N GLU A 154 11.68 7.77 -6.23
CA GLU A 154 12.48 8.56 -5.30
C GLU A 154 11.71 9.78 -4.77
N THR A 155 10.81 10.37 -5.58
CA THR A 155 10.15 11.63 -5.23
C THR A 155 8.63 11.53 -5.11
N LYS A 156 8.02 10.47 -5.65
CA LYS A 156 6.55 10.33 -5.72
C LYS A 156 6.02 9.03 -5.15
N LEU A 157 4.83 9.13 -4.57
CA LEU A 157 3.96 8.00 -4.26
C LEU A 157 2.87 7.91 -5.33
N TYR A 158 2.58 6.70 -5.79
CA TYR A 158 1.56 6.43 -6.80
C TYR A 158 0.49 5.50 -6.22
N SER A 159 -0.74 5.73 -6.65
CA SER A 159 -1.85 4.81 -6.45
C SER A 159 -2.61 4.62 -7.76
N ALA A 160 -3.14 3.42 -7.97
CA ALA A 160 -4.12 3.18 -9.00
C ALA A 160 -5.33 2.45 -8.42
N MET A 161 -6.50 2.62 -9.04
CA MET A 161 -7.71 1.91 -8.67
C MET A 161 -8.55 1.54 -9.90
N ALA A 162 -9.33 0.48 -9.75
CA ALA A 162 -10.32 -0.01 -10.68
C ALA A 162 -11.72 0.10 -10.08
N ASN A 163 -12.73 0.11 -10.95
CA ASN A 163 -14.12 -0.04 -10.56
C ASN A 163 -14.90 -0.84 -11.60
N ALA A 164 -16.10 -1.28 -11.22
CA ALA A 164 -16.97 -2.08 -12.08
C ALA A 164 -17.35 -1.36 -13.39
N ALA A 165 -17.46 -0.03 -13.37
CA ALA A 165 -17.77 0.78 -14.54
C ALA A 165 -16.60 0.94 -15.53
N ASN A 166 -15.35 0.65 -15.12
CA ASN A 166 -14.13 1.02 -15.85
C ASN A 166 -14.07 2.51 -16.24
N ALA A 167 -14.64 3.38 -15.40
CA ALA A 167 -14.74 4.81 -15.65
C ALA A 167 -14.85 5.59 -14.33
N PHE A 168 -14.25 6.78 -14.27
CA PHE A 168 -14.21 7.62 -13.07
C PHE A 168 -14.92 8.96 -13.30
N PRO A 169 -16.24 8.97 -13.54
CA PRO A 169 -16.98 10.21 -13.75
C PRO A 169 -17.07 11.00 -12.44
N LEU A 170 -16.69 12.27 -12.46
CA LEU A 170 -16.75 13.16 -11.29
C LEU A 170 -18.15 13.72 -11.03
N VAL A 171 -18.99 13.78 -12.07
CA VAL A 171 -20.37 14.25 -11.98
C VAL A 171 -21.28 13.05 -12.17
N HIS A 172 -22.07 12.73 -11.15
CA HIS A 172 -23.12 11.72 -11.25
C HIS A 172 -24.43 12.35 -11.72
N ASN A 173 -24.81 13.50 -11.12
CA ASN A 173 -25.90 14.36 -11.59
C ASN A 173 -25.66 15.81 -11.11
N ILE A 174 -26.60 16.73 -11.39
CA ILE A 174 -26.45 18.16 -11.03
C ILE A 174 -26.31 18.44 -9.52
N THR A 175 -26.67 17.48 -8.67
CA THR A 175 -26.65 17.57 -7.20
C THR A 175 -25.71 16.57 -6.53
N SER A 176 -25.11 15.66 -7.30
CA SER A 176 -24.31 14.55 -6.78
C SER A 176 -23.03 14.40 -7.58
N TYR A 177 -21.92 14.40 -6.84
CA TYR A 177 -20.57 14.35 -7.37
C TYR A 177 -19.86 13.14 -6.77
N ASN A 178 -19.04 12.47 -7.57
CA ASN A 178 -18.23 11.37 -7.10
C ASN A 178 -16.86 11.89 -6.67
N LEU A 179 -16.34 11.26 -5.63
CA LEU A 179 -15.01 11.47 -5.12
C LEU A 179 -14.33 10.12 -5.03
N PHE A 180 -13.12 10.05 -5.57
CA PHE A 180 -12.27 8.87 -5.51
C PHE A 180 -11.03 9.24 -4.70
N ALA A 181 -10.71 8.44 -3.70
CA ALA A 181 -9.60 8.74 -2.80
C ALA A 181 -8.79 7.49 -2.45
N THR A 182 -7.47 7.68 -2.38
CA THR A 182 -6.56 6.73 -1.75
C THR A 182 -6.08 7.32 -0.45
N PHE A 183 -6.36 6.64 0.65
CA PHE A 183 -5.96 7.06 1.99
C PHE A 183 -4.63 6.40 2.38
N ILE A 184 -3.79 7.16 3.08
CA ILE A 184 -2.47 6.77 3.53
C ILE A 184 -2.44 6.96 5.04
N PHE A 185 -2.25 5.85 5.75
CA PHE A 185 -2.22 5.79 7.21
C PHE A 185 -0.88 5.26 7.68
N ASN A 186 -0.45 5.73 8.85
CA ASN A 186 0.62 5.09 9.58
C ASN A 186 0.03 3.93 10.41
N PRO A 187 0.38 2.66 10.10
CA PRO A 187 -0.17 1.51 10.81
C PRO A 187 0.36 1.36 12.24
N GLU A 188 1.46 2.02 12.61
CA GLU A 188 2.09 1.88 13.94
C GLU A 188 1.43 2.74 15.01
N THR A 189 0.55 3.64 14.60
CA THR A 189 -0.10 4.60 15.48
C THR A 189 -1.58 4.23 15.62
N ILE A 190 -1.85 3.40 16.62
CA ILE A 190 -3.20 2.90 16.98
C ILE A 190 -4.20 4.06 17.29
N ILE A 191 -3.68 5.26 17.56
CA ILE A 191 -4.44 6.48 17.89
C ILE A 191 -3.91 7.66 17.06
N ASP A 192 -3.51 7.44 15.79
CA ASP A 192 -3.23 8.61 14.95
C ASP A 192 -4.54 9.29 14.60
N THR A 193 -4.64 10.54 15.00
CA THR A 193 -5.70 11.42 14.52
C THR A 193 -5.31 12.03 13.18
N LEU A 194 -4.37 11.44 12.43
CA LEU A 194 -3.87 11.97 11.17
C LEU A 194 -3.82 10.91 10.07
N CYS A 195 -4.32 11.27 8.90
CA CYS A 195 -4.05 10.55 7.66
C CYS A 195 -3.84 11.52 6.50
N TYR A 196 -3.32 10.98 5.39
CA TYR A 196 -3.24 11.71 4.13
C TYR A 196 -4.14 11.06 3.09
N ALA A 197 -4.64 11.84 2.14
CA ALA A 197 -5.38 11.29 1.01
C ALA A 197 -5.07 12.00 -0.30
N MET A 198 -4.81 11.20 -1.33
CA MET A 198 -4.87 11.66 -2.71
C MET A 198 -6.35 11.65 -3.13
N ILE A 199 -6.90 12.81 -3.45
CA ILE A 199 -8.33 12.97 -3.77
C ILE A 199 -8.50 13.41 -5.21
N TYR A 200 -9.20 12.60 -6.01
CA TYR A 200 -9.70 12.92 -7.34
C TYR A 200 -11.19 13.24 -7.27
N THR A 201 -11.55 14.50 -7.57
CA THR A 201 -12.93 15.00 -7.40
C THR A 201 -13.21 16.19 -8.32
N PHE A 202 -14.47 16.63 -8.38
CA PHE A 202 -14.84 17.88 -9.03
C PHE A 202 -14.34 19.09 -8.22
N ASN A 203 -13.93 20.17 -8.89
CA ASN A 203 -13.54 21.40 -8.21
C ASN A 203 -14.78 22.22 -7.80
N ILE A 204 -15.08 22.25 -6.51
CA ILE A 204 -16.06 23.14 -5.90
C ILE A 204 -15.28 24.26 -5.20
N PRO A 205 -15.27 25.49 -5.74
CA PRO A 205 -14.51 26.60 -5.17
C PRO A 205 -14.75 26.75 -3.67
N SER A 206 -13.66 26.86 -2.92
CA SER A 206 -13.65 27.00 -1.45
C SER A 206 -14.17 25.80 -0.65
N VAL A 207 -14.55 24.69 -1.29
CA VAL A 207 -15.02 23.48 -0.62
C VAL A 207 -14.05 22.33 -0.83
N ILE A 208 -13.79 21.94 -2.08
CA ILE A 208 -12.91 20.81 -2.40
C ILE A 208 -12.39 20.92 -3.83
N SER A 209 -11.20 20.40 -4.05
CA SER A 209 -10.55 20.33 -5.36
C SER A 209 -9.68 19.08 -5.41
N PRO A 210 -9.30 18.58 -6.60
CA PRO A 210 -8.26 17.56 -6.69
C PRO A 210 -6.98 17.97 -5.95
N GLY A 211 -6.38 17.05 -5.20
CA GLY A 211 -5.14 17.33 -4.47
C GLY A 211 -4.77 16.29 -3.44
N LEU A 212 -3.61 16.51 -2.82
CA LEU A 212 -3.16 15.79 -1.64
C LEU A 212 -3.68 16.54 -0.41
N TYR A 213 -4.38 15.82 0.46
CA TYR A 213 -4.99 16.36 1.67
C TYR A 213 -4.36 15.76 2.92
N LYS A 214 -4.12 16.61 3.90
CA LYS A 214 -3.85 16.24 5.28
C LYS A 214 -5.16 16.28 6.04
N MET A 215 -5.53 15.18 6.67
CA MET A 215 -6.82 15.02 7.33
C MET A 215 -6.65 14.60 8.77
N GLY A 216 -7.34 15.31 9.65
CA GLY A 216 -7.48 14.93 11.04
C GLY A 216 -8.62 13.93 11.18
N ILE A 217 -8.45 12.81 11.89
CA ILE A 217 -9.51 11.82 12.12
C ILE A 217 -10.00 11.93 13.55
N ASP A 218 -11.32 12.03 13.72
CA ASP A 218 -11.96 11.84 15.01
C ASP A 218 -12.29 10.36 15.23
N LEU A 219 -11.69 9.76 16.27
CA LEU A 219 -11.96 8.38 16.66
C LEU A 219 -13.37 8.20 17.27
N GLU A 220 -14.05 9.30 17.62
CA GLU A 220 -15.44 9.30 18.13
C GLU A 220 -16.49 9.47 17.01
N GLY A 221 -16.06 9.55 15.74
CA GLY A 221 -16.93 9.43 14.56
C GLY A 221 -17.55 10.72 14.06
N VAL A 222 -17.12 11.91 14.52
CA VAL A 222 -17.65 13.20 14.05
C VAL A 222 -16.78 13.76 12.91
N GLY A 223 -16.60 12.98 11.84
CA GLY A 223 -15.92 13.41 10.61
C GLY A 223 -14.46 13.84 10.81
N PRO A 224 -13.84 14.45 9.78
CA PRO A 224 -12.46 14.88 9.91
C PRO A 224 -12.35 16.14 10.77
N THR A 225 -11.50 16.11 11.80
CA THR A 225 -11.23 17.27 12.68
C THR A 225 -10.44 18.37 11.97
N SER A 226 -9.73 18.01 10.90
CA SER A 226 -9.10 18.95 9.97
C SER A 226 -9.12 18.38 8.56
N PHE A 227 -9.24 19.24 7.56
CA PHE A 227 -9.26 18.86 6.15
C PHE A 227 -8.57 19.95 5.34
N VAL A 228 -7.28 19.77 5.06
CA VAL A 228 -6.43 20.80 4.47
C VAL A 228 -5.70 20.23 3.27
N ARG A 229 -5.84 20.90 2.11
CA ARG A 229 -5.06 20.58 0.93
C ARG A 229 -3.62 21.03 1.12
N ILE A 230 -2.66 20.13 0.95
CA ILE A 230 -1.23 20.39 1.16
C ILE A 230 -0.41 20.32 -0.13
N GLY A 231 -0.91 19.65 -1.17
CA GLY A 231 -0.18 19.50 -2.43
C GLY A 231 -1.09 19.26 -3.62
N ASP A 232 -0.49 19.34 -4.80
CA ASP A 232 -1.13 18.94 -6.06
C ASP A 232 -1.00 17.41 -6.23
N ILE A 233 -1.89 16.83 -7.04
CA ILE A 233 -1.74 15.45 -7.52
C ILE A 233 -1.79 15.43 -9.03
N GLU A 234 -1.04 14.51 -9.62
CA GLU A 234 -1.22 14.12 -11.02
C GLU A 234 -2.29 13.05 -11.09
N THR A 235 -3.18 13.13 -12.09
CA THR A 235 -4.25 12.15 -12.29
C THR A 235 -4.38 11.79 -13.77
N SER A 236 -4.67 10.52 -14.05
CA SER A 236 -4.97 10.04 -15.40
C SER A 236 -5.86 8.81 -15.34
N VAL A 237 -6.78 8.65 -16.31
CA VAL A 237 -7.56 7.43 -16.46
C VAL A 237 -7.05 6.68 -17.69
N VAL A 238 -6.40 5.54 -17.48
CA VAL A 238 -5.80 4.71 -18.54
C VAL A 238 -6.43 3.34 -18.51
N ASN A 239 -6.99 2.88 -19.63
CA ASN A 239 -7.65 1.56 -19.75
C ASN A 239 -8.70 1.32 -18.64
N GLY A 240 -9.46 2.36 -18.29
CA GLY A 240 -10.49 2.30 -17.24
C GLY A 240 -9.96 2.14 -15.82
N LYS A 241 -8.71 2.56 -15.58
CA LYS A 241 -8.07 2.60 -14.24
C LYS A 241 -7.66 4.03 -13.92
N LEU A 242 -8.05 4.54 -12.76
CA LEU A 242 -7.61 5.85 -12.28
C LEU A 242 -6.24 5.69 -11.66
N ILE A 243 -5.27 6.46 -12.14
CA ILE A 243 -3.92 6.54 -11.64
C ILE A 243 -3.72 7.92 -11.05
N MET A 244 -3.23 7.97 -9.82
CA MET A 244 -2.93 9.18 -9.07
C MET A 244 -1.48 9.16 -8.60
N GLY A 245 -0.84 10.32 -8.54
CA GLY A 245 0.50 10.48 -7.97
C GLY A 245 0.65 11.78 -7.20
N CYS A 246 1.37 11.75 -6.08
CA CYS A 246 1.70 12.93 -5.29
C CYS A 246 3.21 12.97 -5.01
N ASN A 247 3.77 14.15 -4.75
CA ASN A 247 5.16 14.25 -4.32
C ASN A 247 5.26 13.88 -2.83
N MET A 248 6.34 13.21 -2.44
CA MET A 248 6.66 12.90 -1.05
C MET A 248 7.17 14.13 -0.28
N SER A 249 7.53 15.20 -0.97
CA SER A 249 7.97 16.47 -0.36
C SER A 249 6.83 17.37 0.10
N ASP A 250 5.60 17.08 -0.34
CA ASP A 250 4.39 17.84 -0.01
C ASP A 250 3.79 17.35 1.32
#